data_AF-A0A4D7AU94-F1
#
_entry.id   AF-A0A4D7AU94-F1
#
_cell.length_a   1.000
_cell.length_b   1.000
_cell.length_c   1.000
_cell.angle_alpha   90.00
_cell.angle_beta   90.00
_cell.angle_gamma   90.00
#
_symmetry.space_group_name_H-M   'P 1'
#
loop_
_entity.id
_entity.type
_entity.pdbx_description
1 polymer ?
#
loop_
_entity_poly.entity_id
_entity_poly.type
_entity_poly.pdbx_seq_one_letter_code
_entity_poly.pdbx_strand_id
1 'polypeptide(L)'
;MRLSDIKGERTLDVIADIIDPIANIAEDEVASELFKREKLPEGMTANKFLLQRARKAAPALLKGHKGDIISILSTIEGTTPEAYTGTLNLVKLIKDTIDLLTDEAFTTLFISAQSGDFSGSARESTEAGV
;
A
#
# COMPACT_ATOMS: atom_id res chain seq x y z
N MET A 1 -12.13 -9.47 1.79
CA MET A 1 -11.62 -9.87 3.11
C MET A 1 -10.69 -8.77 3.60
N ARG A 2 -10.47 -8.61 4.91
CA ARG A 2 -9.45 -7.69 5.43
C ARG A 2 -8.11 -8.40 5.56
N LEU A 3 -7.02 -7.65 5.56
CA LEU A 3 -5.67 -8.21 5.73
C LEU A 3 -5.54 -8.80 7.16
N SER A 4 -6.13 -8.14 8.15
CA SER A 4 -6.18 -8.61 9.54
C SER A 4 -7.01 -9.89 9.76
N ASP A 5 -7.88 -10.25 8.81
CA ASP A 5 -8.64 -11.51 8.86
C ASP A 5 -7.79 -12.74 8.45
N ILE A 6 -6.64 -12.51 7.82
CA ILE A 6 -5.78 -13.58 7.27
C ILE A 6 -4.93 -14.19 8.40
N LYS A 7 -5.01 -15.51 8.54
CA LYS A 7 -4.38 -16.27 9.62
C LYS A 7 -3.67 -17.51 9.09
N GLY A 8 -2.73 -18.01 9.87
CA GLY A 8 -1.99 -19.25 9.58
C GLY A 8 -0.94 -19.07 8.48
N GLU A 9 -0.54 -20.16 7.83
CA GLU A 9 0.51 -20.17 6.80
C GLU A 9 0.22 -19.20 5.65
N ARG A 10 -1.07 -19.03 5.31
CA ARG A 10 -1.53 -18.09 4.27
C ARG A 10 -1.08 -16.64 4.52
N THR A 11 -0.83 -16.23 5.76
CA THR A 11 -0.28 -14.89 6.04
C THR A 11 1.06 -14.69 5.35
N LEU A 12 1.91 -15.72 5.32
CA LEU A 12 3.23 -15.67 4.67
C LEU A 12 3.09 -15.59 3.15
N ASP A 13 2.21 -16.42 2.58
CA ASP A 13 1.94 -16.43 1.14
C ASP A 13 1.41 -15.06 0.67
N VAL A 14 0.44 -14.49 1.40
CA VAL A 14 -0.14 -13.20 1.07
C VAL A 14 0.91 -12.08 1.10
N ILE A 15 1.80 -12.08 2.10
CA ILE A 15 2.87 -11.09 2.14
C ILE A 15 3.85 -11.30 0.98
N ALA A 16 4.24 -12.53 0.68
CA ALA A 16 5.14 -12.84 -0.44
C ALA A 16 4.54 -12.37 -1.77
N ASP A 17 3.26 -12.65 -2.00
CA ASP A 17 2.57 -12.37 -3.27
C ASP A 17 2.29 -10.88 -3.52
N ILE A 18 2.23 -10.04 -2.47
CA ILE A 18 1.98 -8.60 -2.62
C ILE A 18 3.25 -7.74 -2.65
N ILE A 19 4.41 -8.28 -2.26
CA ILE A 19 5.67 -7.50 -2.21
C ILE A 19 6.02 -6.93 -3.59
N ASP A 20 6.07 -7.77 -4.63
CA ASP A 20 6.43 -7.32 -5.98
C ASP A 20 5.44 -6.29 -6.54
N PRO A 21 4.11 -6.52 -6.50
CA PRO A 21 3.13 -5.50 -6.88
C PRO A 21 3.27 -4.16 -6.14
N ILE A 22 3.55 -4.20 -4.84
CA ILE A 22 3.77 -2.97 -4.04
C ILE A 22 5.06 -2.29 -4.47
N ALA A 23 6.15 -3.04 -4.68
CA ALA A 23 7.43 -2.51 -5.13
C ALA A 23 7.29 -1.82 -6.50
N ASN A 24 6.61 -2.45 -7.47
CA ASN A 24 6.34 -1.87 -8.78
C ASN A 24 5.65 -0.49 -8.67
N ILE A 25 4.64 -0.35 -7.80
CA ILE A 25 3.94 0.92 -7.57
C ILE A 25 4.84 1.93 -6.85
N ALA A 26 5.64 1.48 -5.88
CA ALA A 26 6.51 2.35 -5.10
C ALA A 26 7.67 2.92 -5.93
N GLU A 27 8.18 2.15 -6.89
CA GLU A 27 9.24 2.55 -7.82
C GLU A 27 8.76 3.48 -8.93
N ASP A 28 7.46 3.51 -9.25
CA ASP A 28 6.91 4.50 -10.19
C ASP A 28 6.86 5.89 -9.54
N GLU A 29 7.66 6.81 -10.08
CA GLU A 29 7.82 8.15 -9.53
C GLU A 29 6.51 8.94 -9.45
N VAL A 30 5.57 8.71 -10.37
CA VAL A 30 4.31 9.44 -10.49
C VAL A 30 3.22 8.78 -9.65
N ALA A 31 3.04 7.47 -9.74
CA ALA A 31 2.04 6.72 -8.99
C ALA A 31 2.34 6.77 -7.47
N SER A 32 3.62 6.66 -7.10
CA SER A 32 4.05 6.72 -5.69
C SER A 32 3.78 8.07 -5.01
N GLU A 33 3.55 9.16 -5.77
CA GLU A 33 3.22 10.47 -5.17
C GLU A 33 1.94 10.41 -4.33
N LEU A 34 0.98 9.52 -4.60
CA LEU A 34 -0.18 9.37 -3.72
C LEU A 34 0.18 8.99 -2.28
N PHE A 35 1.29 8.26 -2.11
CA PHE A 35 1.66 7.62 -0.85
C PHE A 35 2.84 8.31 -0.15
N LYS A 36 3.62 9.12 -0.88
CA LYS A 36 4.72 9.91 -0.32
C LYS A 36 4.21 10.92 0.72
N ARG A 37 4.84 10.93 1.89
CA ARG A 37 4.64 11.98 2.90
C ARG A 37 5.35 13.24 2.46
N GLU A 38 4.56 14.26 2.16
CA GLU A 38 5.05 15.60 1.89
C GLU A 38 4.44 16.59 2.87
N LYS A 39 5.23 17.59 3.26
CA LYS A 39 4.75 18.69 4.09
C LYS A 39 3.67 19.43 3.32
N LEU A 40 2.55 19.70 4.01
CA LEU A 40 1.50 20.54 3.47
C LEU A 40 2.09 21.91 3.11
N PRO A 41 2.01 22.35 1.83
CA PRO A 41 2.53 23.66 1.44
C PRO A 41 1.87 24.79 2.21
N GLU A 42 2.65 25.83 2.54
CA GLU A 42 2.12 27.02 3.23
C GLU A 42 0.96 27.65 2.45
N GLY A 43 -0.11 28.01 3.15
CA GLY A 43 -1.30 28.62 2.55
C GLY A 43 -2.20 27.64 1.76
N MET A 44 -1.90 26.35 1.75
CA MET A 44 -2.73 25.33 1.12
C MET A 44 -3.52 24.51 2.17
N THR A 45 -4.79 24.21 1.88
CA THR A 45 -5.57 23.28 2.70
C THR A 45 -5.22 21.83 2.37
N ALA A 46 -5.31 20.94 3.36
CA ALA A 46 -5.06 19.50 3.19
C ALA A 46 -5.89 18.90 2.04
N ASN A 47 -7.17 19.27 1.92
CA ASN A 47 -8.05 18.81 0.85
C ASN A 47 -7.56 19.23 -0.54
N LYS A 48 -7.10 20.48 -0.70
CA LYS A 48 -6.58 20.98 -1.99
C LYS A 48 -5.27 20.29 -2.36
N PHE A 49 -4.41 20.05 -1.37
CA PHE A 49 -3.15 19.34 -1.56
C PHE A 49 -3.38 17.88 -1.98
N LEU A 50 -4.23 17.15 -1.26
CA LEU A 50 -4.61 15.78 -1.60
C LEU A 50 -5.26 15.70 -2.99
N LEU A 51 -6.16 16.63 -3.33
CA LEU A 51 -6.80 16.65 -4.64
C LEU A 51 -5.79 16.90 -5.78
N GLN A 52 -4.79 17.76 -5.57
CA GLN A 52 -3.74 17.98 -6.57
C GLN A 52 -2.88 16.73 -6.78
N ARG A 53 -2.45 16.07 -5.69
CA ARG A 53 -1.72 14.80 -5.77
C ARG A 53 -2.55 13.74 -6.48
N ALA A 54 -3.81 13.56 -6.06
CA ALA A 54 -4.71 12.58 -6.64
C ALA A 54 -4.94 12.79 -8.15
N ARG A 55 -5.09 14.05 -8.59
CA ARG A 55 -5.26 14.34 -10.03
C ARG A 55 -4.06 13.94 -10.88
N LYS A 56 -2.85 14.01 -10.32
CA LYS A 56 -1.61 13.67 -11.02
C LYS A 56 -1.32 12.17 -10.94
N ALA A 57 -1.40 11.62 -9.74
CA ALA A 57 -0.88 10.28 -9.44
C ALA A 57 -1.94 9.17 -9.54
N ALA A 58 -3.23 9.44 -9.28
CA ALA A 58 -4.26 8.41 -9.40
C ALA A 58 -4.42 7.87 -10.83
N PRO A 59 -4.35 8.69 -11.91
CA PRO A 59 -4.38 8.16 -13.28
C PRO A 59 -3.17 7.28 -13.60
N ALA A 60 -1.98 7.65 -13.13
CA ALA A 60 -0.76 6.85 -13.32
C ALA A 60 -0.88 5.51 -12.59
N LEU A 61 -1.34 5.54 -11.34
CA LEU A 61 -1.63 4.34 -10.55
C LEU A 61 -2.65 3.43 -11.24
N LEU A 62 -3.85 3.94 -11.54
CA LEU A 62 -4.96 3.13 -12.05
C LEU A 62 -4.73 2.58 -13.46
N LYS A 63 -3.97 3.29 -14.31
CA LYS A 63 -3.70 2.86 -15.69
C LYS A 63 -2.38 2.11 -15.84
N GLY A 64 -1.33 2.58 -15.18
CA GLY A 64 0.02 2.02 -15.23
C GLY A 64 0.16 0.75 -14.40
N HIS A 65 -0.52 0.69 -13.25
CA HIS A 65 -0.39 -0.40 -12.28
C HIS A 65 -1.69 -1.20 -12.11
N LYS A 66 -2.53 -1.27 -13.14
CA LYS A 66 -3.77 -2.06 -13.09
C LYS A 66 -3.51 -3.53 -12.70
N GLY A 67 -2.42 -4.11 -13.21
CA GLY A 67 -2.04 -5.49 -12.90
C GLY A 67 -1.65 -5.63 -11.44
N ASP A 68 -0.80 -4.74 -10.95
CA ASP A 68 -0.36 -4.73 -9.55
C ASP A 68 -1.54 -4.54 -8.58
N ILE A 69 -2.45 -3.60 -8.87
CA ILE A 69 -3.65 -3.36 -8.07
C ILE A 69 -4.55 -4.60 -8.03
N ILE A 70 -4.78 -5.24 -9.18
CA ILE A 70 -5.59 -6.45 -9.26
C ILE A 70 -4.93 -7.56 -8.45
N SER A 71 -3.62 -7.77 -8.60
CA SER A 71 -2.87 -8.77 -7.83
C SER A 71 -2.98 -8.53 -6.33
N ILE A 72 -2.76 -7.30 -5.85
CA ILE A 72 -2.88 -6.96 -4.42
C ILE A 72 -4.29 -7.27 -3.91
N LEU A 73 -5.32 -6.77 -4.58
CA LEU A 73 -6.71 -6.92 -4.12
C LEU A 73 -7.20 -8.37 -4.24
N SER A 74 -6.81 -9.10 -5.29
CA SER A 74 -7.16 -10.51 -5.45
C SER A 74 -6.49 -11.39 -4.40
N THR A 75 -5.21 -11.16 -4.10
CA THR A 75 -4.46 -11.92 -3.09
C THR A 75 -5.05 -11.72 -1.70
N ILE A 76 -5.38 -10.47 -1.32
CA ILE A 76 -6.05 -10.17 -0.04
C ILE A 76 -7.42 -10.84 0.02
N GLU A 77 -8.21 -10.74 -1.05
CA GLU A 77 -9.51 -11.39 -1.14
C GLU A 77 -9.43 -12.93 -1.18
N GLY A 78 -8.28 -13.50 -1.53
CA GLY A 78 -8.09 -14.94 -1.64
C GLY A 78 -8.69 -15.54 -2.91
N THR A 79 -8.63 -14.78 -4.01
CA THR A 79 -9.15 -15.18 -5.32
C THR A 79 -8.07 -15.01 -6.38
N THR A 80 -8.30 -15.54 -7.59
CA THR A 80 -7.36 -15.33 -8.70
C THR A 80 -7.56 -13.95 -9.33
N PRO A 81 -6.54 -13.37 -9.99
CA PRO A 81 -6.67 -12.11 -10.71
C PRO A 81 -7.83 -12.09 -11.71
N GLU A 82 -8.09 -13.21 -12.40
CA GLU A 82 -9.16 -13.35 -13.39
C GLU A 82 -10.54 -13.31 -12.73
N ALA A 83 -10.71 -14.04 -11.63
CA ALA A 83 -11.96 -14.06 -10.87
C ALA A 83 -12.24 -12.70 -10.21
N TYR A 84 -11.21 -12.05 -9.67
CA TYR A 84 -11.31 -10.68 -9.16
C TYR A 84 -11.79 -9.73 -10.25
N THR A 85 -11.11 -9.74 -11.40
CA THR A 85 -11.43 -8.86 -12.55
C THR A 85 -12.85 -9.10 -13.07
N GLY A 86 -13.32 -10.35 -13.10
CA GLY A 86 -14.67 -10.69 -13.55
C GLY A 86 -15.79 -10.09 -12.68
N THR A 87 -15.49 -9.74 -11.43
CA THR A 87 -16.45 -9.10 -10.50
C THR A 87 -16.16 -7.60 -10.28
N LEU A 88 -15.04 -7.11 -10.83
CA LEU A 88 -14.55 -5.77 -10.58
C LEU A 88 -15.48 -4.72 -11.19
N ASN A 89 -15.96 -3.84 -10.33
CA ASN A 89 -16.71 -2.65 -10.70
C ASN A 89 -16.28 -1.49 -9.80
N LEU A 90 -16.73 -0.27 -10.11
CA LEU A 90 -16.33 0.92 -9.37
C LEU A 90 -16.65 0.84 -7.88
N VAL A 91 -17.82 0.31 -7.51
CA VAL A 91 -18.25 0.19 -6.11
C VAL A 91 -17.35 -0.79 -5.36
N LYS A 92 -17.07 -1.94 -5.97
CA LYS A 92 -16.16 -2.94 -5.41
C LYS A 92 -14.74 -2.38 -5.25
N LEU A 93 -14.21 -1.73 -6.27
CA LEU A 93 -12.87 -1.14 -6.22
C LEU A 93 -12.73 -0.12 -5.09
N ILE A 94 -13.69 0.81 -4.97
CA ILE A 94 -13.69 1.83 -3.91
C ILE A 94 -13.80 1.16 -2.54
N LYS A 95 -14.72 0.20 -2.37
CA LYS A 95 -14.91 -0.51 -1.11
C LYS A 95 -13.65 -1.27 -0.70
N ASP A 96 -13.08 -2.09 -1.59
CA ASP A 96 -11.92 -2.91 -1.29
C ASP A 96 -10.69 -2.04 -0.98
N THR A 97 -10.54 -0.90 -1.68
CA THR A 97 -9.48 0.07 -1.38
C THR A 97 -9.66 0.72 -0.01
N ILE A 98 -10.88 1.11 0.36
CA ILE A 98 -11.16 1.67 1.69
C ILE A 98 -10.93 0.61 2.78
N ASP A 99 -11.39 -0.63 2.57
CA ASP A 99 -11.18 -1.73 3.51
C ASP A 99 -9.68 -1.98 3.72
N LEU A 100 -8.84 -1.90 2.68
CA LEU A 100 -7.38 -1.99 2.80
C LEU A 100 -6.78 -0.80 3.58
N LEU A 101 -7.14 0.43 3.22
CA LEU A 101 -6.58 1.64 3.85
C LEU A 101 -7.01 1.83 5.31
N THR A 102 -8.12 1.19 5.71
CA THR A 102 -8.63 1.21 7.08
C THR A 102 -8.34 -0.08 7.84
N ASP A 103 -7.63 -1.03 7.23
CA ASP A 103 -7.20 -2.26 7.87
C ASP A 103 -6.17 -1.97 8.97
N GLU A 104 -6.34 -2.59 10.13
CA GLU A 104 -5.49 -2.35 11.30
C GLU A 104 -4.06 -2.84 11.09
N ALA A 105 -3.86 -3.98 10.42
CA ALA A 105 -2.54 -4.52 10.11
C ALA A 105 -1.85 -3.66 9.06
N PHE A 106 -2.56 -3.22 8.02
CA PHE A 106 -2.02 -2.30 7.02
C PHE A 106 -1.64 -0.95 7.62
N THR A 107 -2.53 -0.38 8.45
CA THR A 107 -2.27 0.89 9.14
C THR A 107 -1.06 0.77 10.06
N THR A 108 -0.96 -0.31 10.84
CA THR A 108 0.16 -0.52 11.77
C THR A 108 1.49 -0.74 11.05
N LEU A 109 1.50 -1.57 10.00
CA LEU A 109 2.73 -1.91 9.29
C LEU A 109 3.22 -0.80 8.38
N PHE A 110 2.32 -0.13 7.65
CA PHE A 110 2.72 0.77 6.58
C PHE A 110 2.43 2.23 6.89
N ILE A 111 1.37 2.57 7.61
CA ILE A 111 1.05 3.98 7.92
C ILE A 111 1.77 4.43 9.20
N SER A 112 1.76 3.60 10.25
CA SER A 112 2.42 3.92 11.52
C SER A 112 3.94 3.90 11.41
N ALA A 113 4.53 2.97 10.65
CA ALA A 113 5.97 2.93 10.37
C ALA A 113 6.48 4.22 9.70
N GLN A 114 5.65 4.88 8.90
CA GLN A 114 6.02 6.16 8.29
C GLN A 114 6.10 7.33 9.30
N SER A 115 5.62 7.15 10.55
CA SER A 115 5.51 8.17 11.62
C SER A 115 6.79 8.41 12.42
N GLY A 116 7.88 7.71 12.12
CA GLY A 116 9.19 8.05 12.68
C GLY A 116 9.41 7.63 14.13
N ASP A 117 8.56 6.80 14.73
CA ASP A 117 8.86 6.10 15.98
C ASP A 117 9.44 4.70 15.70
N PHE A 118 10.47 4.64 14.85
CA PHE A 118 11.35 3.46 14.82
C PHE A 118 12.27 3.54 16.05
N SER A 119 11.81 3.05 17.20
CA SER A 119 12.69 2.70 18.34
C SER A 119 13.42 1.38 18.06
N GLY A 120 14.06 1.28 16.89
CA GLY A 120 14.94 0.17 16.52
C GLY A 120 16.36 0.49 16.94
N SER A 121 16.66 0.38 18.23
CA SER A 121 18.03 0.47 18.76
C SER A 121 18.82 -0.79 18.39
N ALA A 122 19.03 -1.04 17.09
CA ALA A 122 20.04 -1.99 16.66
C ALA A 122 21.41 -1.33 16.87
N ARG A 123 21.97 -1.52 18.07
CA ARG A 123 23.39 -1.25 18.31
C ARG A 123 24.19 -2.22 17.46
N GLU A 124 24.87 -1.69 16.46
CA GLU A 124 25.98 -2.35 15.77
C GLU A 124 27.06 -2.64 16.81
N SER A 125 27.12 -3.88 17.31
CA SER A 125 28.28 -4.37 18.04
C SER A 125 29.31 -4.82 17.02
N THR A 126 30.23 -3.94 16.62
CA THR A 126 31.50 -4.38 16.04
C THR A 126 32.32 -5.05 17.15
N GLU A 127 32.33 -6.38 17.16
CA GLU A 127 33.42 -7.14 17.74
C GLU A 127 34.71 -6.81 16.96
N ALA A 128 35.56 -5.97 17.55
CA ALA A 128 36.97 -5.92 17.16
C ALA A 128 37.66 -7.09 17.86
N GLY A 129 37.85 -8.18 17.12
CA GLY A 129 38.70 -9.30 17.52
C GLY A 129 40.18 -8.97 17.36
N VAL A 130 40.94 -9.44 18.35
CA VAL A 130 42.40 -9.64 18.47
C VAL A 130 43.24 -8.40 18.77
#